data_AF-A0A1Q7DV34-F1
#
_entry.id   AF-A0A1Q7DV34-F1
#
_cell.length_a   1.000
_cell.length_b   1.000
_cell.length_c   1.000
_cell.angle_alpha   90.00
_cell.angle_beta   90.00
_cell.angle_gamma   90.00
#
_symmetry.space_group_name_H-M   'P 1'
#
loop_
_entity.id
_entity.type
_entity.pdbx_description
1 polymer ?
#
loop_
_entity_poly.entity_id
_entity_poly.type
_entity_poly.pdbx_seq_one_letter_code
_entity_poly.pdbx_strand_id
1 'polypeptide(L)'
;MAQQRFVERAKLFFFRHFERIFVLLLVFAMVAIHTFVDQKFAFLSFYYLPMILAGFYGGRRFAVLAGLFVVALVLFYQYVQGLDMLPGFYGDALLALVPWAGFLILTGYVVGTLAEQREARLGDVKNAYLATLELLTYHIESTERNLQGHSNRVADVAVAIGRELELPEEDVENLRVAALLHEVGTRDQRLLGLLSRSVTDSSVPVARWMRGAAEIISEYGHYYEIVGEDWDIEALPLPATVKILAVADAFETLQMATPVRAAFPKWSALEEVEKGAGKTFAQDAVRALRSVAGRPEATGSGMQGLKVV
;
A
#
# COMPACT_ATOMS: atom_id res chain seq x y z
N MET A 1 17.81 -13.61 6.89
CA MET A 1 17.63 -12.41 6.02
C MET A 1 17.61 -12.71 4.52
N ALA A 2 18.53 -13.51 3.95
CA ALA A 2 18.55 -13.79 2.50
C ALA A 2 17.30 -14.54 1.96
N GLN A 3 16.75 -15.48 2.75
CA GLN A 3 15.60 -16.28 2.36
C GLN A 3 14.27 -15.48 2.35
N GLN A 4 14.10 -14.51 3.26
CA GLN A 4 12.95 -13.59 3.26
C GLN A 4 12.97 -12.66 2.05
N ARG A 5 14.14 -12.09 1.71
CA ARG A 5 14.32 -11.24 0.51
C ARG A 5 14.05 -11.99 -0.79
N PHE A 6 14.39 -13.29 -0.87
CA PHE A 6 14.07 -14.10 -2.05
C PHE A 6 12.57 -14.33 -2.22
N VAL A 7 11.87 -14.65 -1.13
CA VAL A 7 10.41 -14.87 -1.14
C VAL A 7 9.66 -13.58 -1.49
N GLU A 8 10.08 -12.43 -0.98
CA GLU A 8 9.49 -11.13 -1.33
C GLU A 8 9.70 -10.76 -2.80
N ARG A 9 10.93 -10.95 -3.33
CA ARG A 9 11.22 -10.74 -4.75
C ARG A 9 10.41 -11.68 -5.65
N ALA A 10 10.27 -12.95 -5.27
CA ALA A 10 9.47 -13.93 -5.99
C ALA A 10 7.97 -13.56 -5.99
N LYS A 11 7.44 -13.10 -4.85
CA LYS A 11 6.06 -12.58 -4.76
C LYS A 11 5.84 -11.38 -5.67
N LEU A 12 6.73 -10.39 -5.61
CA LEU A 12 6.67 -9.19 -6.46
C LEU A 12 6.74 -9.54 -7.96
N PHE A 13 7.61 -10.48 -8.32
CA PHE A 13 7.71 -10.97 -9.69
C PHE A 13 6.43 -11.67 -10.16
N PHE A 14 5.86 -12.53 -9.29
CA PHE A 14 4.61 -13.24 -9.56
C PHE A 14 3.45 -12.29 -9.78
N PHE A 15 3.26 -11.28 -8.92
CA PHE A 15 2.19 -10.29 -9.10
C PHE A 15 2.38 -9.46 -10.36
N ARG A 16 3.62 -9.05 -10.68
CA ARG A 16 3.91 -8.25 -11.88
C ARG A 16 3.67 -9.00 -13.18
N HIS A 17 3.86 -10.32 -13.19
CA HIS A 17 3.68 -11.18 -14.36
C HIS A 17 2.51 -12.14 -14.21
N PHE A 18 1.57 -11.84 -13.30
CA PHE A 18 0.50 -12.75 -12.89
C PHE A 18 -0.28 -13.24 -14.11
N GLU A 19 -0.67 -12.34 -15.01
CA GLU A 19 -1.42 -12.68 -16.21
C GLU A 19 -0.70 -13.73 -17.08
N ARG A 20 0.61 -13.56 -17.31
CA ARG A 20 1.40 -14.48 -18.14
C ARG A 20 1.62 -15.81 -17.44
N ILE A 21 1.93 -15.79 -16.16
CA ILE A 21 2.15 -17.00 -15.35
C ILE A 21 0.85 -17.79 -15.25
N PHE A 22 -0.28 -17.11 -15.06
CA PHE A 22 -1.61 -17.70 -15.00
C PHE A 22 -1.97 -18.41 -16.31
N VAL A 23 -1.79 -17.75 -17.45
CA VAL A 23 -2.06 -18.35 -18.76
C VAL A 23 -1.16 -19.56 -19.01
N LEU A 24 0.14 -19.45 -18.72
CA LEU A 24 1.08 -20.57 -18.88
C LEU A 24 0.71 -21.77 -18.00
N LEU A 25 0.37 -21.52 -16.73
CA LEU A 25 -0.06 -22.55 -15.79
C LEU A 25 -1.35 -23.21 -16.27
N LEU A 26 -2.29 -22.43 -16.80
CA LEU A 26 -3.56 -22.95 -17.30
C LEU A 26 -3.37 -23.84 -18.53
N VAL A 27 -2.54 -23.41 -19.48
CA VAL A 27 -2.19 -24.20 -20.66
C VAL A 27 -1.45 -25.48 -20.26
N PHE A 28 -0.51 -25.38 -19.32
CA PHE A 28 0.20 -26.56 -18.80
C PHE A 28 -0.75 -27.54 -18.10
N ALA A 29 -1.63 -27.06 -17.23
CA ALA A 29 -2.63 -27.87 -16.55
C ALA A 29 -3.56 -28.56 -17.54
N MET A 30 -3.99 -27.84 -18.57
CA MET A 30 -4.78 -28.39 -19.67
C MET A 30 -4.04 -29.54 -20.38
N VAL A 31 -2.80 -29.32 -20.81
CA VAL A 31 -2.00 -30.38 -21.46
C VAL A 31 -1.84 -31.59 -20.54
N ALA A 32 -1.50 -31.38 -19.27
CA ALA A 32 -1.31 -32.45 -18.29
C ALA A 32 -2.60 -33.25 -18.04
N ILE A 33 -3.74 -32.57 -17.85
CA ILE A 33 -5.04 -33.24 -17.69
C ILE A 33 -5.32 -34.09 -18.93
N HIS A 34 -5.10 -33.56 -20.13
CA HIS A 34 -5.39 -34.29 -21.36
C HIS A 34 -4.47 -35.48 -21.63
N THR A 35 -3.21 -35.45 -21.17
CA THR A 35 -2.27 -36.56 -21.36
C THR A 35 -2.38 -37.65 -20.32
N PHE A 36 -2.75 -37.31 -19.08
CA PHE A 36 -2.67 -38.24 -17.93
C PHE A 36 -4.02 -38.65 -17.35
N VAL A 37 -5.11 -37.98 -17.71
CA VAL A 37 -6.43 -38.25 -17.13
C VAL A 37 -7.31 -38.97 -18.13
N ASP A 38 -7.76 -40.16 -17.75
CA ASP A 38 -8.69 -40.96 -18.54
C ASP A 38 -10.14 -40.44 -18.46
N GLN A 39 -10.53 -39.82 -17.34
CA GLN A 39 -11.85 -39.17 -17.16
C GLN A 39 -11.74 -37.64 -17.32
N LYS A 40 -11.56 -37.19 -18.55
CA LYS A 40 -11.39 -35.78 -18.94
C LYS A 40 -12.62 -34.95 -18.60
N PHE A 41 -13.82 -35.51 -18.73
CA PHE A 41 -15.06 -34.77 -18.46
C PHE A 41 -15.19 -34.37 -16.97
N ALA A 42 -14.79 -35.23 -16.04
CA ALA A 42 -14.84 -34.94 -14.60
C ALA A 42 -13.89 -33.81 -14.19
N PHE A 43 -12.80 -33.60 -14.94
CA PHE A 43 -11.79 -32.59 -14.67
C PHE A 43 -12.15 -31.18 -15.18
N LEU A 44 -13.25 -31.02 -15.91
CA LEU A 44 -13.79 -29.70 -16.27
C LEU A 44 -14.08 -28.84 -15.02
N SER A 45 -14.42 -29.49 -13.89
CA SER A 45 -14.61 -28.83 -12.60
C SER A 45 -13.32 -28.25 -12.00
N PHE A 46 -12.15 -28.73 -12.39
CA PHE A 46 -10.87 -28.20 -11.89
C PHE A 46 -10.54 -26.82 -12.45
N TYR A 47 -11.11 -26.42 -13.60
CA TYR A 47 -10.91 -25.08 -14.16
C TYR A 47 -11.56 -23.97 -13.32
N TYR A 48 -12.46 -24.29 -12.39
CA TYR A 48 -13.01 -23.30 -11.46
C TYR A 48 -11.95 -22.77 -10.49
N LEU A 49 -10.97 -23.59 -10.07
CA LEU A 49 -9.92 -23.16 -9.14
C LEU A 49 -9.03 -22.04 -9.71
N PRO A 50 -8.40 -22.19 -10.90
CA PRO A 50 -7.67 -21.08 -11.51
C PRO A 50 -8.59 -19.92 -11.84
N MET A 51 -9.86 -20.15 -12.21
CA MET A 51 -10.81 -19.05 -12.46
C MET A 51 -11.14 -18.21 -11.22
N ILE A 52 -11.30 -18.84 -10.05
CA ILE A 52 -11.44 -18.14 -8.78
C ILE A 52 -10.17 -17.32 -8.51
N LEU A 53 -8.99 -17.89 -8.76
CA LEU A 53 -7.71 -17.21 -8.58
C LEU A 53 -7.55 -15.99 -9.51
N ALA A 54 -7.97 -16.13 -10.78
CA ALA A 54 -7.99 -15.05 -11.75
C ALA A 54 -8.95 -13.92 -11.33
N GLY A 55 -10.14 -14.27 -10.82
CA GLY A 55 -11.07 -13.31 -10.22
C GLY A 55 -10.44 -12.57 -9.05
N PHE A 56 -9.87 -13.31 -8.10
CA PHE A 56 -9.37 -12.73 -6.86
C PHE A 56 -8.17 -11.80 -7.07
N TYR A 57 -7.23 -12.14 -7.96
CA TYR A 57 -5.99 -11.38 -8.15
C TYR A 57 -5.96 -10.49 -9.39
N GLY A 58 -6.69 -10.85 -10.45
CA GLY A 58 -6.72 -10.08 -11.71
C GLY A 58 -7.95 -9.18 -11.85
N GLY A 59 -8.91 -9.28 -10.94
CA GLY A 59 -10.16 -8.53 -11.02
C GLY A 59 -11.13 -9.09 -12.06
N ARG A 60 -12.26 -8.39 -12.23
CA ARG A 60 -13.40 -8.82 -13.04
C ARG A 60 -13.07 -8.92 -14.52
N ARG A 61 -12.40 -7.91 -15.08
CA ARG A 61 -12.09 -7.87 -16.52
C ARG A 61 -11.17 -9.01 -16.93
N PHE A 62 -10.08 -9.20 -16.19
CA PHE A 62 -9.14 -10.29 -16.43
C PHE A 62 -9.82 -11.65 -16.28
N ALA A 63 -10.61 -11.85 -15.23
CA ALA A 63 -11.31 -13.11 -15.00
C ALA A 63 -12.29 -13.47 -16.13
N VAL A 64 -13.06 -12.51 -16.65
CA VAL A 64 -13.97 -12.76 -17.78
C VAL A 64 -13.19 -13.11 -19.05
N LEU A 65 -12.09 -12.40 -19.35
CA LEU A 65 -11.26 -12.70 -20.51
C LEU A 65 -10.57 -14.06 -20.39
N ALA A 66 -10.05 -14.39 -19.21
CA ALA A 66 -9.50 -15.71 -18.90
C ALA A 66 -10.55 -16.79 -19.08
N GLY A 67 -11.76 -16.61 -18.55
CA GLY A 67 -12.87 -17.56 -18.69
C GLY A 67 -13.25 -17.81 -20.16
N LEU A 68 -13.36 -16.74 -20.96
CA LEU A 68 -13.59 -16.86 -22.40
C LEU A 68 -12.48 -17.65 -23.10
N PHE A 69 -11.22 -17.41 -22.71
CA PHE A 69 -10.08 -18.15 -23.24
C PHE A 69 -10.12 -19.64 -22.89
N VAL A 70 -10.42 -19.99 -21.62
CA VAL A 70 -10.56 -21.39 -21.19
C VAL A 70 -11.67 -22.08 -21.97
N VAL A 71 -12.85 -21.44 -22.06
CA VAL A 71 -13.99 -21.99 -22.78
C VAL A 71 -13.65 -22.22 -24.25
N ALA A 72 -13.01 -21.25 -24.92
CA ALA A 72 -12.59 -21.39 -26.31
C ALA A 72 -11.63 -22.57 -26.49
N LEU A 73 -10.70 -22.76 -25.56
CA LEU A 73 -9.71 -23.84 -25.62
C LEU A 73 -10.37 -25.21 -25.40
N VAL A 74 -11.31 -25.32 -24.46
CA VAL A 74 -12.09 -26.55 -24.22
C VAL A 74 -12.98 -26.89 -25.42
N LEU A 75 -13.65 -25.90 -26.02
CA LEU A 75 -14.47 -26.11 -27.22
C LEU A 75 -13.61 -26.55 -28.42
N PHE A 76 -12.43 -25.96 -28.60
CA PHE A 76 -11.48 -26.39 -29.61
C PHE A 76 -11.04 -27.84 -29.39
N TYR A 77 -10.75 -28.22 -28.16
CA TYR A 77 -10.38 -29.60 -27.84
C TYR A 77 -11.54 -30.59 -28.09
N GLN A 78 -12.76 -30.25 -27.68
CA GLN A 78 -13.96 -31.05 -27.98
C GLN A 78 -14.15 -31.25 -29.49
N TYR A 79 -13.86 -30.23 -30.29
CA TYR A 79 -13.97 -30.33 -31.75
C TYR A 79 -12.93 -31.28 -32.37
N VAL A 80 -11.68 -31.23 -31.90
CA VAL A 80 -10.57 -31.98 -32.51
C VAL A 80 -10.44 -33.40 -31.97
N GLN A 81 -10.52 -33.59 -30.66
CA GLN A 81 -10.21 -34.87 -30.00
C GLN A 81 -11.40 -35.49 -29.25
N GLY A 82 -12.37 -34.67 -28.81
CA GLY A 82 -13.49 -35.12 -27.98
C GLY A 82 -13.11 -35.30 -26.49
N LEU A 83 -13.92 -34.77 -25.59
CA LEU A 83 -13.77 -34.84 -24.12
C LEU A 83 -14.48 -36.08 -23.57
N ASP A 84 -13.90 -37.26 -23.76
CA ASP A 84 -14.56 -38.57 -23.48
C ASP A 84 -15.90 -38.73 -24.24
N MET A 85 -16.02 -37.95 -25.32
CA MET A 85 -17.18 -37.76 -26.18
C MET A 85 -16.71 -37.89 -27.62
N LEU A 86 -17.65 -38.04 -28.57
CA LEU A 86 -17.29 -38.01 -29.97
C LEU A 86 -16.68 -36.64 -30.35
N PRO A 87 -15.69 -36.58 -31.24
CA PRO A 87 -15.19 -35.31 -31.75
C PRO A 87 -16.30 -34.52 -32.46
N GLY A 88 -16.34 -33.21 -32.22
CA GLY A 88 -17.28 -32.29 -32.84
C GLY A 88 -18.38 -31.77 -31.91
N PHE A 89 -19.31 -31.01 -32.50
CA PHE A 89 -20.42 -30.38 -31.79
C PHE A 89 -21.74 -31.07 -32.13
N TYR A 90 -22.26 -31.82 -31.18
CA TYR A 90 -23.57 -32.46 -31.24
C TYR A 90 -24.38 -32.09 -30.00
N GLY A 91 -25.67 -32.41 -30.01
CA GLY A 91 -26.64 -31.97 -28.98
C GLY A 91 -26.16 -32.18 -27.55
N ASP A 92 -25.74 -33.41 -27.21
CA ASP A 92 -25.33 -33.73 -25.83
C ASP A 92 -24.05 -33.01 -25.41
N ALA A 93 -23.07 -32.89 -26.32
CA ALA A 93 -21.84 -32.14 -26.04
C ALA A 93 -22.13 -30.66 -25.78
N LEU A 94 -23.03 -30.04 -26.56
CA LEU A 94 -23.45 -28.66 -26.35
C LEU A 94 -24.25 -28.49 -25.05
N LEU A 95 -25.15 -29.42 -24.75
CA LEU A 95 -25.93 -29.41 -23.51
C LEU A 95 -25.06 -29.54 -22.26
N ALA A 96 -23.92 -30.22 -22.35
CA ALA A 96 -22.96 -30.30 -21.25
C ALA A 96 -22.05 -29.07 -21.16
N LEU A 97 -21.50 -28.62 -22.30
CA LEU A 97 -20.45 -27.59 -22.32
C LEU A 97 -20.99 -26.16 -22.19
N VAL A 98 -22.18 -25.86 -22.71
CA VAL A 98 -22.75 -24.51 -22.65
C VAL A 98 -23.07 -24.10 -21.19
N PRO A 99 -23.77 -24.91 -20.37
CA PRO A 99 -23.97 -24.58 -18.97
C PRO A 99 -22.65 -24.49 -18.20
N TRP A 100 -21.73 -25.43 -18.42
CA TRP A 100 -20.41 -25.41 -17.78
C TRP A 100 -19.65 -24.11 -18.09
N ALA A 101 -19.59 -23.71 -19.37
CA ALA A 101 -18.95 -22.47 -19.80
C ALA A 101 -19.60 -21.23 -19.17
N GLY A 102 -20.94 -21.20 -19.12
CA GLY A 102 -21.70 -20.14 -18.49
C GLY A 102 -21.39 -20.00 -17.01
N PHE A 103 -21.41 -21.11 -16.26
CA PHE A 103 -21.07 -21.11 -14.84
C PHE A 103 -19.61 -20.72 -14.59
N LEU A 104 -18.67 -21.20 -15.41
CA LEU A 104 -17.25 -20.86 -15.28
C LEU A 104 -17.01 -19.35 -15.41
N ILE A 105 -17.57 -18.72 -16.45
CA ILE A 105 -17.45 -17.27 -16.67
C ILE A 105 -18.17 -16.50 -15.57
N LEU A 106 -19.37 -16.95 -15.16
CA LEU A 106 -20.12 -16.34 -14.06
C LEU A 106 -19.34 -16.38 -12.75
N THR A 107 -18.69 -17.49 -12.42
CA THR A 107 -17.82 -17.60 -11.23
C THR A 107 -16.69 -16.59 -11.30
N GLY A 108 -15.99 -16.50 -12.43
CA GLY A 108 -14.93 -15.49 -12.62
C GLY A 108 -15.43 -14.06 -12.47
N TYR A 109 -16.60 -13.75 -13.05
CA TYR A 109 -17.24 -12.44 -12.94
C TYR A 109 -17.62 -12.10 -11.49
N VAL A 110 -18.28 -13.00 -10.77
CA VAL A 110 -18.73 -12.78 -9.38
C VAL A 110 -17.54 -12.63 -8.45
N VAL A 111 -16.56 -13.53 -8.53
CA VAL A 111 -15.36 -13.48 -7.68
C VAL A 111 -14.55 -12.22 -7.99
N GLY A 112 -14.37 -11.88 -9.26
CA GLY A 112 -13.66 -10.66 -9.66
C GLY A 112 -14.37 -9.39 -9.19
N THR A 113 -15.69 -9.33 -9.29
CA THR A 113 -16.48 -8.19 -8.78
C THR A 113 -16.35 -8.09 -7.26
N LEU A 114 -16.42 -9.21 -6.55
CA LEU A 114 -16.33 -9.23 -5.09
C LEU A 114 -14.94 -8.81 -4.61
N ALA A 115 -13.88 -9.22 -5.31
CA ALA A 115 -12.51 -8.79 -5.04
C ALA A 115 -12.34 -7.28 -5.25
N GLU A 116 -12.80 -6.75 -6.40
CA GLU A 116 -12.78 -5.31 -6.69
C GLU A 116 -13.56 -4.50 -5.63
N GLN A 117 -14.76 -4.96 -5.25
CA GLN A 117 -15.56 -4.30 -4.22
C GLN A 117 -14.89 -4.31 -2.84
N ARG A 118 -14.23 -5.42 -2.48
CA ARG A 118 -13.50 -5.53 -1.22
C ARG A 118 -12.36 -4.52 -1.19
N GLU A 119 -11.58 -4.44 -2.27
CA GLU A 119 -10.46 -3.49 -2.38
C GLU A 119 -10.95 -2.04 -2.32
N ALA A 120 -12.02 -1.70 -3.05
CA ALA A 120 -12.63 -0.37 -3.00
C ALA A 120 -13.10 0.00 -1.58
N ARG A 121 -13.81 -0.90 -0.88
CA ARG A 121 -14.25 -0.65 0.50
C ARG A 121 -13.08 -0.44 1.45
N LEU A 122 -11.98 -1.19 1.29
CA LEU A 122 -10.78 -0.99 2.08
C LEU A 122 -10.16 0.40 1.82
N GLY A 123 -10.16 0.84 0.56
CA GLY A 123 -9.75 2.20 0.18
C GLY A 123 -10.63 3.28 0.80
N ASP A 124 -11.96 3.12 0.76
CA ASP A 124 -12.90 4.08 1.35
C ASP A 124 -12.74 4.20 2.86
N VAL A 125 -12.59 3.06 3.56
CA VAL A 125 -12.31 3.04 5.01
C VAL A 125 -10.98 3.73 5.31
N LYS A 126 -9.92 3.50 4.52
CA LYS A 126 -8.65 4.21 4.65
C LYS A 126 -8.83 5.72 4.51
N ASN A 127 -9.49 6.17 3.45
CA ASN A 127 -9.63 7.60 3.15
C ASN A 127 -10.49 8.31 4.19
N ALA A 128 -11.61 7.72 4.62
CA ALA A 128 -12.45 8.27 5.68
C ALA A 128 -11.68 8.40 7.00
N TYR A 129 -10.80 7.43 7.28
CA TYR A 129 -9.99 7.44 8.48
C TYR A 129 -8.93 8.54 8.46
N LEU A 130 -8.15 8.64 7.38
CA LEU A 130 -7.16 9.71 7.20
C LEU A 130 -7.82 11.09 7.27
N ALA A 131 -8.97 11.28 6.62
CA ALA A 131 -9.73 12.53 6.71
C ALA A 131 -10.17 12.86 8.15
N THR A 132 -10.51 11.84 8.95
CA THR A 132 -10.85 12.04 10.37
C THR A 132 -9.63 12.47 11.18
N LEU A 133 -8.47 11.85 10.94
CA LEU A 133 -7.21 12.27 11.59
C LEU A 133 -6.84 13.70 11.19
N GLU A 134 -6.89 14.03 9.90
CA GLU A 134 -6.64 15.37 9.40
C GLU A 134 -7.57 16.41 10.04
N LEU A 135 -8.86 16.08 10.21
CA LEU A 135 -9.82 16.96 10.88
C LEU A 135 -9.51 17.16 12.37
N LEU A 136 -9.14 16.09 13.08
CA LEU A 136 -8.75 16.16 14.50
C LEU A 136 -7.49 17.00 14.67
N THR A 137 -6.47 16.76 13.86
CA THR A 137 -5.22 17.53 13.87
C THR A 137 -5.48 18.98 13.50
N TYR A 138 -6.28 19.24 12.46
CA TYR A 138 -6.69 20.60 12.09
C TYR A 138 -7.39 21.32 13.24
N HIS A 139 -8.28 20.64 13.97
CA HIS A 139 -8.96 21.24 15.12
C HIS A 139 -7.97 21.62 16.23
N ILE A 140 -6.98 20.77 16.51
CA ILE A 140 -5.95 21.03 17.51
C ILE A 140 -5.03 22.19 17.05
N GLU A 141 -4.53 22.14 15.83
CA GLU A 141 -3.69 23.18 15.23
C GLU A 141 -4.44 24.53 15.10
N SER A 142 -5.77 24.53 14.96
CA SER A 142 -6.55 25.77 14.83
C SER A 142 -6.44 26.70 16.04
N THR A 143 -5.98 26.18 17.18
CA THR A 143 -5.70 26.97 18.39
C THR A 143 -4.44 27.83 18.26
N GLU A 144 -3.51 27.45 17.37
CA GLU A 144 -2.25 28.15 17.10
C GLU A 144 -2.14 28.48 15.60
N ARG A 145 -2.38 29.76 15.25
CA ARG A 145 -2.40 30.24 13.84
C ARG A 145 -1.20 29.81 12.99
N ASN A 146 -0.03 29.62 13.59
CA ASN A 146 1.16 29.24 12.86
C ASN A 146 1.16 27.75 12.51
N LEU A 147 0.53 26.88 13.31
CA LEU A 147 0.52 25.42 13.14
C LEU A 147 -0.44 24.91 12.06
N GLN A 148 -1.26 25.76 11.46
CA GLN A 148 -2.30 25.30 10.52
C GLN A 148 -1.70 24.53 9.32
N GLY A 149 -2.04 23.25 9.23
CA GLY A 149 -1.57 22.36 8.18
C GLY A 149 -0.11 21.93 8.31
N HIS A 150 0.54 22.21 9.46
CA HIS A 150 1.90 21.79 9.76
C HIS A 150 2.04 20.27 9.64
N SER A 151 1.19 19.53 10.35
CA SER A 151 1.26 18.06 10.37
C SER A 151 1.07 17.42 9.00
N ASN A 152 0.25 18.03 8.13
CA ASN A 152 0.09 17.59 6.73
C ASN A 152 1.39 17.79 5.94
N ARG A 153 2.04 18.95 6.07
CA ARG A 153 3.31 19.24 5.40
C ARG A 153 4.43 18.34 5.91
N VAL A 154 4.50 18.08 7.22
CA VAL A 154 5.43 17.10 7.81
C VAL A 154 5.17 15.71 7.24
N ALA A 155 3.92 15.27 7.16
CA ALA A 155 3.57 13.95 6.60
C ALA A 155 3.97 13.82 5.12
N ASP A 156 3.75 14.85 4.31
CA ASP A 156 4.14 14.85 2.90
C ASP A 156 5.66 14.75 2.73
N VAL A 157 6.41 15.52 3.53
CA VAL A 157 7.89 15.48 3.52
C VAL A 157 8.39 14.12 4.01
N ALA A 158 7.86 13.59 5.13
CA ALA A 158 8.26 12.31 5.70
C ALA A 158 8.00 11.14 4.73
N VAL A 159 6.85 11.13 4.06
CA VAL A 159 6.53 10.13 3.02
C VAL A 159 7.47 10.24 1.84
N ALA A 160 7.78 11.46 1.40
CA ALA A 160 8.69 11.66 0.27
C ALA A 160 10.11 11.17 0.61
N ILE A 161 10.61 11.44 1.82
CA ILE A 161 11.89 10.92 2.32
C ILE A 161 11.85 9.39 2.43
N GLY A 162 10.80 8.81 3.03
CA GLY A 162 10.67 7.37 3.20
C GLY A 162 10.64 6.60 1.88
N ARG A 163 9.96 7.15 0.86
CA ARG A 163 9.95 6.59 -0.50
C ARG A 163 11.30 6.73 -1.20
N GLU A 164 12.01 7.84 -0.98
CA GLU A 164 13.37 8.03 -1.51
C GLU A 164 14.37 7.02 -0.93
N LEU A 165 14.17 6.63 0.33
CA LEU A 165 14.95 5.60 1.02
C LEU A 165 14.47 4.17 0.76
N GLU A 166 13.51 3.98 -0.15
CA GLU A 166 12.95 2.66 -0.52
C GLU A 166 12.39 1.88 0.68
N LEU A 167 11.79 2.57 1.66
CA LEU A 167 11.11 1.89 2.77
C LEU A 167 9.93 1.05 2.27
N PRO A 168 9.59 -0.06 2.96
CA PRO A 168 8.37 -0.81 2.70
C PRO A 168 7.14 0.10 2.76
N GLU A 169 6.15 -0.10 1.87
CA GLU A 169 4.94 0.76 1.84
C GLU A 169 4.18 0.74 3.18
N GLU A 170 4.24 -0.38 3.92
CA GLU A 170 3.67 -0.44 5.27
C GLU A 170 4.36 0.54 6.24
N ASP A 171 5.69 0.65 6.20
CA ASP A 171 6.45 1.59 7.04
C ASP A 171 6.23 3.04 6.59
N VAL A 172 6.06 3.28 5.29
CA VAL A 172 5.71 4.61 4.76
C VAL A 172 4.33 5.05 5.24
N GLU A 173 3.35 4.16 5.29
CA GLU A 173 2.01 4.45 5.82
C GLU A 173 2.01 4.61 7.35
N ASN A 174 2.77 3.80 8.09
CA ASN A 174 3.02 4.00 9.52
C ASN A 174 3.59 5.40 9.78
N LEU A 175 4.59 5.80 9.00
CA LEU A 175 5.26 7.08 9.09
C LEU A 175 4.34 8.25 8.73
N ARG A 176 3.51 8.11 7.69
CA ARG A 176 2.49 9.11 7.33
C ARG A 176 1.55 9.38 8.50
N VAL A 177 0.99 8.32 9.08
CA VAL A 177 0.06 8.42 10.22
C VAL A 177 0.78 9.00 11.45
N ALA A 178 2.02 8.58 11.71
CA ALA A 178 2.83 9.12 12.79
C ALA A 178 3.05 10.63 12.63
N ALA A 179 3.41 11.07 11.43
CA ALA A 179 3.61 12.48 11.12
C ALA A 179 2.32 13.32 11.25
N LEU A 180 1.15 12.78 10.89
CA LEU A 180 -0.12 13.48 11.09
C LEU A 180 -0.49 13.67 12.57
N LEU A 181 0.06 12.83 13.46
CA LEU A 181 -0.33 12.77 14.87
C LEU A 181 0.79 13.11 15.86
N HIS A 182 2.00 13.38 15.39
CA HIS A 182 3.19 13.51 16.24
C HIS A 182 3.01 14.59 17.32
N GLU A 183 2.49 15.75 16.94
CA GLU A 183 2.18 16.86 17.83
C GLU A 183 1.15 16.50 18.92
N VAL A 184 0.13 15.74 18.56
CA VAL A 184 -0.97 15.37 19.46
C VAL A 184 -0.55 14.26 20.39
N GLY A 185 0.11 13.24 19.84
CA GLY A 185 0.54 12.07 20.58
C GLY A 185 1.63 12.39 21.60
N THR A 186 2.54 13.32 21.30
CA THR A 186 3.56 13.76 22.28
C THR A 186 2.94 14.54 23.44
N ARG A 187 1.81 15.25 23.24
CA ARG A 187 1.12 16.03 24.29
C ARG A 187 0.11 15.22 25.11
N ASP A 188 -0.51 14.19 24.53
CA ASP A 188 -1.52 13.35 25.20
C ASP A 188 -1.22 11.85 25.07
N GLN A 189 -0.60 11.29 26.11
CA GLN A 189 -0.30 9.85 26.21
C GLN A 189 -1.57 8.98 26.25
N ARG A 190 -2.74 9.52 26.64
CA ARG A 190 -4.00 8.75 26.59
C ARG A 190 -4.45 8.55 25.16
N LEU A 191 -4.27 9.55 24.29
CA LEU A 191 -4.52 9.41 22.87
C LEU A 191 -3.61 8.34 22.27
N LEU A 192 -2.29 8.34 22.54
CA LEU A 192 -1.39 7.25 22.14
C LEU A 192 -1.85 5.87 22.66
N GLY A 193 -2.33 5.82 23.90
CA GLY A 193 -2.93 4.62 24.48
C GLY A 193 -4.18 4.14 23.75
N LEU A 194 -4.98 5.05 23.20
CA LEU A 194 -6.15 4.73 22.36
C LEU A 194 -5.73 4.33 20.94
N LEU A 195 -4.71 4.95 20.35
CA LEU A 195 -4.19 4.57 19.04
C LEU A 195 -3.63 3.14 19.07
N SER A 196 -2.93 2.77 20.14
CA SER A 196 -2.40 1.41 20.35
C SER A 196 -3.47 0.37 20.71
N ARG A 197 -4.54 0.77 21.43
CA ARG A 197 -5.63 -0.14 21.89
C ARG A 197 -6.82 -0.26 20.95
N SER A 198 -7.11 0.73 20.11
CA SER A 198 -8.28 0.73 19.19
C SER A 198 -8.21 -0.35 18.10
N VAL A 199 -7.13 -1.13 18.08
CA VAL A 199 -6.77 -2.07 17.03
C VAL A 199 -6.73 -3.49 17.60
N THR A 200 -7.89 -4.07 17.86
CA THR A 200 -7.99 -5.50 18.20
C THR A 200 -8.07 -6.36 16.95
N ASP A 201 -8.49 -5.81 15.81
CA ASP A 201 -8.62 -6.52 14.54
C ASP A 201 -7.52 -6.12 13.54
N SER A 202 -6.47 -6.92 13.47
CA SER A 202 -5.35 -6.78 12.53
C SER A 202 -5.74 -7.03 11.06
N SER A 203 -7.00 -7.41 10.78
CA SER A 203 -7.48 -7.63 9.41
C SER A 203 -7.69 -6.33 8.62
N VAL A 204 -7.76 -5.18 9.31
CA VAL A 204 -7.90 -3.85 8.69
C VAL A 204 -6.52 -3.18 8.59
N PRO A 205 -6.02 -2.84 7.38
CA PRO A 205 -4.70 -2.22 7.18
C PRO A 205 -4.48 -0.96 8.00
N VAL A 206 -5.50 -0.11 8.08
CA VAL A 206 -5.50 1.15 8.87
C VAL A 206 -5.14 0.91 10.32
N ALA A 207 -5.67 -0.17 10.89
CA ALA A 207 -5.44 -0.51 12.28
C ALA A 207 -3.95 -0.86 12.49
N ARG A 208 -3.32 -1.58 11.55
CA ARG A 208 -1.87 -1.84 11.63
C ARG A 208 -1.06 -0.55 11.58
N TRP A 209 -1.44 0.39 10.70
CA TRP A 209 -0.75 1.67 10.60
C TRP A 209 -0.81 2.51 11.87
N MET A 210 -1.94 2.48 12.57
CA MET A 210 -2.09 3.17 13.84
C MET A 210 -1.18 2.62 14.94
N ARG A 211 -0.99 1.30 14.96
CA ARG A 211 -0.10 0.66 15.92
C ARG A 211 1.36 1.04 15.63
N GLY A 212 1.79 0.94 14.37
CA GLY A 212 3.13 1.36 13.97
C GLY A 212 3.36 2.85 14.23
N ALA A 213 2.36 3.69 13.97
CA ALA A 213 2.43 5.12 14.26
C ALA A 213 2.57 5.41 15.76
N ALA A 214 1.82 4.71 16.61
CA ALA A 214 1.93 4.88 18.07
C ALA A 214 3.33 4.53 18.59
N GLU A 215 3.97 3.49 18.04
CA GLU A 215 5.37 3.13 18.35
C GLU A 215 6.32 4.25 17.91
N ILE A 216 6.19 4.74 16.68
CA ILE A 216 7.00 5.86 16.16
C ILE A 216 6.85 7.11 17.03
N ILE A 217 5.63 7.52 17.37
CA ILE A 217 5.39 8.74 18.15
C ILE A 217 5.92 8.59 19.58
N SER A 218 5.77 7.41 20.19
CA SER A 218 6.29 7.13 21.54
C SER A 218 7.81 7.30 21.61
N GLU A 219 8.53 6.83 20.59
CA GLU A 219 9.98 7.02 20.50
C GLU A 219 10.34 8.47 20.14
N TYR A 220 9.60 9.07 19.22
CA TYR A 220 9.80 10.46 18.80
C TYR A 220 9.66 11.45 19.96
N GLY A 221 8.72 11.21 20.88
CA GLY A 221 8.51 12.07 22.05
C GLY A 221 9.75 12.24 22.95
N HIS A 222 10.69 11.28 22.91
CA HIS A 222 11.94 11.33 23.67
C HIS A 222 13.15 11.65 22.77
N TYR A 223 12.95 11.89 21.48
CA TYR A 223 14.03 12.05 20.50
C TYR A 223 15.03 13.12 20.92
N TYR A 224 14.57 14.34 21.17
CA TYR A 224 15.45 15.45 21.53
C TYR A 224 16.05 15.36 22.95
N GLU A 225 15.52 14.48 23.81
CA GLU A 225 16.15 14.15 25.09
C GLU A 225 17.36 13.22 24.90
N ILE A 226 17.31 12.37 23.87
CA ILE A 226 18.34 11.36 23.58
C ILE A 226 19.48 11.96 22.73
N VAL A 227 19.14 12.76 21.71
CA VAL A 227 20.10 13.26 20.71
C VAL A 227 20.79 14.58 21.16
N GLY A 228 21.00 14.75 22.47
CA GLY A 228 21.69 15.92 23.05
C GLY A 228 23.12 16.14 22.51
N GLU A 229 23.78 17.22 22.95
CA GLU A 229 24.96 17.84 22.28
C GLU A 229 26.15 16.90 21.94
N ASP A 230 26.23 15.71 22.53
CA ASP A 230 27.40 14.81 22.44
C ASP A 230 27.14 13.43 21.77
N TRP A 231 25.93 13.13 21.26
CA TRP A 231 25.61 11.80 20.72
C TRP A 231 25.56 11.74 19.18
N ASP A 232 26.16 10.70 18.62
CA ASP A 232 26.05 10.34 17.20
C ASP A 232 24.72 9.62 16.94
N ILE A 233 23.78 10.29 16.26
CA ILE A 233 22.47 9.74 15.86
C ILE A 233 22.58 8.42 15.09
N GLU A 234 23.70 8.17 14.41
CA GLU A 234 23.90 6.91 13.69
C GLU A 234 24.18 5.74 14.62
N ALA A 235 24.75 6.01 15.80
CA ALA A 235 24.99 4.99 16.82
C ALA A 235 23.73 4.65 17.64
N LEU A 236 22.69 5.50 17.59
CA LEU A 236 21.46 5.28 18.34
C LEU A 236 20.59 4.21 17.68
N PRO A 237 20.04 3.25 18.46
CA PRO A 237 19.19 2.16 17.96
C PRO A 237 17.75 2.63 17.68
N LEU A 238 17.60 3.78 17.01
CA LEU A 238 16.31 4.35 16.64
C LEU A 238 15.89 3.83 15.25
N PRO A 239 14.60 3.47 15.06
CA PRO A 239 14.03 3.12 13.77
C PRO A 239 14.25 4.24 12.74
N ALA A 240 14.43 3.84 11.48
CA ALA A 240 14.57 4.79 10.38
C ALA A 240 13.36 5.73 10.28
N THR A 241 12.15 5.25 10.57
CA THR A 241 10.91 6.04 10.58
C THR A 241 10.96 7.19 11.61
N VAL A 242 11.50 6.96 12.82
CA VAL A 242 11.68 8.01 13.84
C VAL A 242 12.71 9.04 13.38
N LYS A 243 13.83 8.58 12.81
CA LYS A 243 14.89 9.46 12.26
C LYS A 243 14.37 10.33 11.12
N ILE A 244 13.50 9.79 10.26
CA ILE A 244 12.88 10.52 9.16
C ILE A 244 11.86 11.54 9.70
N LEU A 245 11.04 11.16 10.68
CA LEU A 245 10.06 12.06 11.28
C LEU A 245 10.74 13.30 11.88
N ALA A 246 11.86 13.13 12.59
CA ALA A 246 12.63 14.24 13.15
C ALA A 246 13.16 15.21 12.09
N VAL A 247 13.67 14.68 10.96
CA VAL A 247 14.13 15.50 9.83
C VAL A 247 12.98 16.26 9.17
N ALA A 248 11.84 15.58 8.95
CA ALA A 248 10.68 16.16 8.32
C ALA A 248 10.05 17.27 9.18
N ASP A 249 9.90 17.02 10.49
CA ASP A 249 9.38 17.98 11.46
C ASP A 249 10.29 19.21 11.51
N ALA A 250 11.60 19.04 11.78
CA ALA A 250 12.54 20.14 11.86
C ALA A 250 12.58 20.98 10.57
N PHE A 251 12.59 20.34 9.39
CA PHE A 251 12.57 21.03 8.12
C PHE A 251 11.31 21.90 7.94
N GLU A 252 10.15 21.39 8.35
CA GLU A 252 8.91 22.17 8.33
C GLU A 252 8.99 23.30 9.36
N THR A 253 9.30 23.01 10.63
CA THR A 253 9.31 24.00 11.72
C THR A 253 10.23 25.18 11.41
N LEU A 254 11.36 24.93 10.75
CA LEU A 254 12.29 25.98 10.32
C LEU A 254 11.67 26.97 9.33
N GLN A 255 10.74 26.53 8.49
CA GLN A 255 10.00 27.34 7.52
C GLN A 255 8.82 28.09 8.14
N MET A 256 8.53 27.87 9.42
CA MET A 256 7.49 28.58 10.15
C MET A 256 8.04 29.83 10.83
N ALA A 257 7.24 30.90 10.82
CA ALA A 257 7.54 32.09 11.60
C ALA A 257 7.20 31.85 13.08
N THR A 258 8.10 32.29 13.96
CA THR A 258 7.90 32.31 15.42
C THR A 258 7.91 33.76 15.91
N PRO A 259 7.46 34.05 17.15
CA PRO A 259 7.49 35.42 17.68
C PRO A 259 8.88 36.08 17.68
N VAL A 260 9.95 35.27 17.70
CA VAL A 260 11.34 35.73 17.86
C VAL A 260 12.17 35.56 16.57
N ARG A 261 11.67 34.83 15.58
CA ARG A 261 12.42 34.47 14.35
C ARG A 261 11.50 34.37 13.14
N ALA A 262 11.89 35.01 12.04
CA ALA A 262 11.22 34.89 10.76
C ALA A 262 11.31 33.46 10.17
N ALA A 263 10.34 33.11 9.34
CA ALA A 263 10.32 31.87 8.57
C ALA A 263 11.56 31.75 7.67
N PHE A 264 12.21 30.59 7.66
CA PHE A 264 13.30 30.33 6.73
C PHE A 264 12.75 30.03 5.34
N PRO A 265 13.36 30.56 4.27
CA PRO A 265 13.15 30.04 2.93
C PRO A 265 13.50 28.54 2.88
N LYS A 266 12.82 27.79 2.01
CA LYS A 266 13.01 26.34 1.82
C LYS A 266 14.50 25.91 1.79
N TRP A 267 15.34 26.61 1.03
CA TRP A 267 16.77 26.30 0.92
C TRP A 267 17.55 26.60 2.20
N SER A 268 17.23 27.69 2.89
CA SER A 268 17.85 28.00 4.18
C SER A 268 17.44 27.02 5.27
N ALA A 269 16.20 26.54 5.26
CA ALA A 269 15.76 25.46 6.15
C ALA A 269 16.52 24.16 5.88
N LEU A 270 16.72 23.81 4.61
CA LEU A 270 17.52 22.64 4.24
C LEU A 270 18.97 22.77 4.72
N GLU A 271 19.61 23.90 4.48
CA GLU A 271 20.99 24.15 4.93
C GLU A 271 21.13 24.03 6.45
N GLU A 272 20.13 24.49 7.21
CA GLU A 272 20.15 24.38 8.67
C GLU A 272 20.01 22.92 9.14
N VAL A 273 19.12 22.14 8.51
CA VAL A 273 19.03 20.69 8.77
C VAL A 273 20.32 19.96 8.39
N GLU A 274 20.96 20.35 7.28
CA GLU A 274 22.25 19.78 6.85
C GLU A 274 23.38 20.01 7.86
N LYS A 275 23.40 21.14 8.57
CA LYS A 275 24.38 21.39 9.64
C LYS A 275 24.25 20.41 10.81
N GLY A 276 23.05 19.90 11.06
CA GLY A 276 22.77 18.91 12.09
C GLY A 276 22.99 17.46 11.65
N ALA A 277 23.38 17.20 10.40
CA ALA A 277 23.56 15.85 9.87
C ALA A 277 24.67 15.08 10.59
N GLY A 278 24.40 13.84 10.97
CA GLY A 278 25.31 12.98 11.75
C GLY A 278 25.42 13.35 13.23
N LYS A 279 24.68 14.36 13.69
CA LYS A 279 24.56 14.71 15.10
C LYS A 279 23.12 14.62 15.55
N THR A 280 22.32 15.61 15.19
CA THR A 280 20.89 15.69 15.51
C THR A 280 20.05 14.93 14.50
N PHE A 281 20.49 14.85 13.25
CA PHE A 281 19.71 14.28 12.14
C PHE A 281 20.47 13.18 11.43
N ALA A 282 19.81 12.06 11.15
CA ALA A 282 20.43 10.95 10.43
C ALA A 282 20.83 11.36 9.01
N GLN A 283 22.05 11.04 8.60
CA GLN A 283 22.66 11.46 7.34
C GLN A 283 21.86 10.96 6.13
N ASP A 284 21.36 9.72 6.19
CA ASP A 284 20.57 9.14 5.12
C ASP A 284 19.23 9.88 4.93
N ALA A 285 18.57 10.25 6.03
CA ALA A 285 17.32 11.02 5.98
C ALA A 285 17.54 12.45 5.45
N VAL A 286 18.63 13.12 5.85
CA VAL A 286 18.99 14.45 5.33
C VAL A 286 19.34 14.39 3.84
N ARG A 287 20.09 13.37 3.40
CA ARG A 287 20.41 13.16 1.99
C ARG A 287 19.16 12.96 1.15
N ALA A 288 18.23 12.15 1.64
CA ALA A 288 16.94 11.94 0.98
C ALA A 288 16.09 13.22 0.95
N LEU A 289 16.06 14.00 2.04
CA LEU A 289 15.40 15.31 2.07
C LEU A 289 15.96 16.24 1.00
N ARG A 290 17.29 16.30 0.82
CA ARG A 290 17.92 17.12 -0.23
C ARG A 290 17.46 16.71 -1.64
N SER A 291 17.40 15.40 -1.92
CA SER A 291 16.89 14.87 -3.19
C SER A 291 15.44 15.29 -3.42
N VAL A 292 14.59 15.14 -2.40
CA VAL A 292 13.17 15.50 -2.43
C VAL A 292 12.98 17.01 -2.62
N ALA A 293 13.70 17.83 -1.85
CA ALA A 293 13.58 19.29 -1.86
C ALA A 293 14.04 19.91 -3.20
N GLY A 294 14.99 19.27 -3.89
CA GLY A 294 15.50 19.70 -5.20
C GLY A 294 14.62 19.32 -6.38
N ARG A 295 13.54 18.55 -6.19
CA ARG A 295 12.58 18.28 -7.27
C ARG A 295 11.75 19.53 -7.55
N PRO A 296 11.50 19.89 -8.82
CA PRO A 296 10.56 20.94 -9.14
C PRO A 296 9.20 20.56 -8.55
N GLU A 297 8.55 21.50 -7.87
CA GLU A 297 7.19 21.31 -7.37
C GLU A 297 6.33 20.87 -8.55
N ALA A 298 5.72 19.68 -8.44
CA ALA A 298 4.81 19.20 -9.46
C ALA A 298 3.60 20.14 -9.49
N THR A 299 3.63 21.11 -10.41
CA THR A 299 2.50 21.98 -10.69
C THR A 299 1.28 21.11 -11.04
N GLY A 300 0.33 20.99 -10.10
CA GLY A 300 -1.05 20.59 -10.37
C GLY A 300 -1.46 19.16 -10.04
N SER A 301 -1.99 18.98 -8.83
CA SER A 301 -3.35 18.45 -8.66
C SER A 301 -4.01 19.29 -7.57
N GLY A 302 -4.72 20.34 -7.98
CA GLY A 302 -5.45 21.19 -7.07
C GLY A 302 -6.48 20.37 -6.28
N MET A 303 -6.24 20.18 -4.98
CA MET A 303 -7.35 20.07 -4.05
C MET A 303 -8.06 21.41 -4.08
N GLN A 304 -9.21 21.45 -4.75
CA GLN A 304 -10.21 22.48 -4.54
C GLN A 304 -10.46 22.53 -3.04
N GLY A 305 -10.09 23.66 -2.43
CA GLY A 305 -10.42 23.94 -1.04
C GLY A 305 -11.91 23.69 -0.83
N LEU A 306 -12.21 22.90 0.20
CA LEU A 306 -13.56 22.73 0.69
C LEU A 306 -14.08 24.12 1.08
N LYS A 307 -14.91 24.73 0.21
CA LYS A 307 -15.67 25.93 0.59
C LYS A 307 -16.73 25.45 1.58
N VAL A 308 -16.47 25.67 2.85
CA VAL A 308 -17.48 25.62 3.90
C VAL A 308 -18.39 26.83 3.68
N VAL A 309 -19.65 26.57 3.34
CA VAL A 309 -20.78 27.53 3.49
C VAL A 309 -21.50 27.15 4.77
#